data_AF-A0A2V8H5X9-F1
#
_entry.id   AF-A0A2V8H5X9-F1
#
_cell.length_a   1.000
_cell.length_b   1.000
_cell.length_c   1.000
_cell.angle_alpha   90.00
_cell.angle_beta   90.00
_cell.angle_gamma   90.00
#
_symmetry.space_group_name_H-M   'P 1'
#
loop_
_entity.id
_entity.type
_entity.pdbx_description
1 polymer ?
#
loop_
_entity_poly.entity_id
_entity_poly.type
_entity_poly.pdbx_seq_one_letter_code
_entity_poly.pdbx_strand_id
1 'polypeptide(L)' 'GNERIAFEAETTINRKDYGLHWNAALETGGFLVGDDVKISLSLQAVPARA' A
#
# COMPACT_ATOMS: atom_id res chain seq x y z
N GLY A 1 32.40 -10.05 0.00
CA GLY A 1 30.94 -10.10 0.21
C GLY A 1 30.36 -8.76 -0.20
N ASN A 2 29.19 -8.75 -0.84
CA ASN A 2 28.50 -7.50 -1.19
C ASN A 2 27.68 -7.04 0.02
N GLU A 3 27.87 -5.80 0.44
CA GLU A 3 27.02 -5.15 1.43
C GLU A 3 25.60 -5.02 0.88
N ARG A 4 24.61 -5.32 1.72
CA ARG A 4 23.18 -5.22 1.40
C ARG A 4 22.47 -4.56 2.57
N ILE A 5 21.52 -3.71 2.26
CA ILE A 5 20.70 -3.01 3.25
C ILE A 5 19.24 -3.41 3.02
N ALA A 6 18.50 -3.67 4.09
CA ALA A 6 17.08 -3.99 4.04
C ALA A 6 16.26 -2.91 4.76
N PHE A 7 15.09 -2.59 4.21
CA PHE A 7 14.14 -1.65 4.80
C PHE A 7 12.74 -2.25 4.77
N GLU A 8 11.96 -1.96 5.81
CA GLU A 8 10.54 -2.28 5.90
C GLU A 8 9.77 -0.99 6.17
N ALA A 9 8.65 -0.80 5.48
CA ALA A 9 7.77 0.34 5.71
C ALA A 9 6.31 -0.07 5.53
N GLU A 10 5.43 0.53 6.33
CA GLU A 10 3.99 0.33 6.24
C GLU A 10 3.27 1.67 6.23
N THR A 11 2.20 1.75 5.44
CA THR A 11 1.29 2.90 5.46
C THR A 11 -0.13 2.48 5.11
N THR A 12 -1.11 3.30 5.46
CA THR A 12 -2.51 3.11 5.09
C THR A 12 -3.02 4.40 4.47
N ILE A 13 -3.64 4.30 3.30
CA ILE A 13 -4.20 5.44 2.56
C ILE A 13 -5.69 5.25 2.33
N ASN A 14 -6.44 6.35 2.16
CA ASN A 14 -7.82 6.28 1.70
C ASN A 14 -7.86 6.35 0.16
N ARG A 15 -8.45 5.34 -0.48
CA ARG A 15 -8.52 5.28 -1.96
C ARG A 15 -9.31 6.43 -2.60
N LYS A 16 -10.23 7.05 -1.85
CA LYS A 16 -11.06 8.15 -2.32
C LYS A 16 -10.23 9.42 -2.55
N ASP A 17 -9.14 9.60 -1.80
CA ASP A 17 -8.22 10.74 -1.98
C ASP A 17 -7.52 10.71 -3.35
N TYR A 18 -7.49 9.53 -3.98
CA TYR A 18 -6.87 9.29 -5.29
C TYR A 18 -7.91 9.14 -6.42
N GLY A 19 -9.17 9.52 -6.18
CA GLY A 19 -10.23 9.48 -7.19
C GLY A 19 -10.87 8.09 -7.40
N LEU A 20 -10.50 7.08 -6.62
CA LEU A 20 -11.13 5.76 -6.68
C LEU A 20 -12.41 5.77 -5.85
N HIS A 21 -13.52 6.23 -6.44
CA HIS A 21 -14.83 6.31 -5.78
C HIS A 21 -15.79 5.18 -6.12
N TRP A 22 -15.46 4.34 -7.10
CA TRP A 22 -16.34 3.23 -7.49
C TRP A 22 -16.61 2.32 -6.29
N ASN A 23 -17.88 1.96 -6.12
CA ASN A 23 -18.31 1.04 -5.07
C ASN A 23 -19.71 0.49 -5.43
N ALA A 24 -19.99 -0.73 -5.00
CA ALA A 24 -21.34 -1.28 -5.04
C ALA A 24 -21.91 -1.31 -3.62
N ALA A 25 -23.19 -0.99 -3.48
CA ALA A 25 -23.89 -1.18 -2.21
C ALA A 25 -24.19 -2.67 -2.01
N LEU A 26 -24.00 -3.18 -0.80
CA LEU A 26 -24.35 -4.56 -0.43
C LEU A 26 -25.83 -4.65 -0.04
N GLU A 27 -26.47 -5.80 -0.31
CA GLU A 27 -27.89 -6.04 0.03
C GLU A 27 -28.17 -5.95 1.53
N THR A 28 -27.15 -6.18 2.37
CA THR A 28 -27.21 -6.11 3.84
C THR A 28 -26.89 -4.73 4.40
N GLY A 29 -26.72 -3.72 3.54
CA GLY A 29 -26.19 -2.42 3.91
C GLY A 29 -24.65 -2.40 3.94
N GLY A 30 -24.09 -1.22 3.70
CA GLY A 30 -22.64 -1.02 3.58
C GLY A 30 -22.14 -1.10 2.14
N PHE A 31 -20.82 -1.14 2.00
CA PHE A 31 -20.12 -1.04 0.73
C PHE A 31 -19.32 -2.31 0.43
N LEU A 32 -19.27 -2.72 -0.85
CA LEU A 32 -18.51 -3.87 -1.32
C LEU A 32 -17.00 -3.71 -1.08
N VAL A 33 -16.49 -2.49 -1.24
CA VAL A 33 -15.05 -2.18 -1.18
C VAL A 33 -14.77 -1.16 -0.08
N GLY A 34 -13.90 -1.55 0.86
CA GLY A 34 -13.40 -0.67 1.92
C GLY A 34 -12.64 0.54 1.39
N ASP A 35 -12.56 1.60 2.18
CA ASP A 35 -11.88 2.83 1.79
C ASP A 35 -10.37 2.78 2.04
N ASP A 36 -9.95 2.05 3.08
CA ASP A 36 -8.57 1.94 3.51
C ASP A 36 -7.79 0.93 2.65
N VAL A 37 -6.63 1.36 2.17
CA VAL A 37 -5.67 0.54 1.44
C VAL A 37 -4.39 0.47 2.26
N LYS A 38 -4.07 -0.72 2.75
CA LYS A 38 -2.82 -1.01 3.46
C LYS A 38 -1.72 -1.30 2.44
N ILE A 39 -0.58 -0.63 2.60
CA ILE A 39 0.59 -0.77 1.74
C ILE A 39 1.76 -1.21 2.63
N SER A 40 2.36 -2.35 2.31
CA SER A 40 3.58 -2.85 2.95
C SER A 40 4.70 -2.90 1.92
N LEU A 41 5.84 -2.29 2.26
CA LEU A 41 7.04 -2.26 1.44
C LEU A 41 8.15 -3.05 2.12
N SER A 42 8.69 -4.03 1.40
CA SER A 42 9.89 -4.76 1.79
C SER A 42 10.95 -4.52 0.73
N LEU A 43 12.01 -3.80 1.10
CA LEU A 43 13.02 -3.29 0.18
C LEU A 43 14.38 -3.88 0.53
N GLN A 44 15.14 -4.23 -0.50
CA GLN A 44 16.55 -4.57 -0.37
C GLN A 44 17.36 -3.75 -1.38
N ALA A 45 18.41 -3.12 -0.90
CA ALA A 45 19.28 -2.27 -1.69
C ALA A 45 20.74 -2.73 -1.61
N VAL A 46 21.47 -2.53 -2.70
CA VAL A 46 22.93 -2.63 -2.74
C VAL A 46 23.45 -1.21 -2.89
N PRO A 47 24.45 -0.78 -2.08
CA PRO A 47 25.03 0.54 -2.25
C PRO A 47 25.53 0.75 -3.68
N ALA A 48 25.19 1.89 -4.29
CA ALA A 48 25.78 2.29 -5.55
C ALA A 48 27.29 2.51 -5.32
N ARG A 49 28.14 1.88 -6.13
CA ARG A 49 29.58 2.18 -6.10
C ARG A 49 29.78 3.63 -6.56
N ALA A 50 30.62 4.36 -5.82
CA ALA A 50 31.14 5.66 -6.24
C ALA A 50 32.14 5.50 -7.40
#